data_AF-A0AAE3GNU1-F1
#
_entry.id   AF-A0AAE3GNU1-F1
#
_cell.length_a   1.000
_cell.length_b   1.000
_cell.length_c   1.000
_cell.angle_alpha   90.00
_cell.angle_beta   90.00
_cell.angle_gamma   90.00
#
_symmetry.space_group_name_H-M   'P 1'
#
loop_
_entity.id
_entity.type
_entity.pdbx_description
1 polymer ?
#
loop_
_entity_poly.entity_id
_entity_poly.type
_entity_poly.pdbx_seq_one_letter_code
_entity_poly.pdbx_strand_id
1 'polypeptide(L)'
;MYGGVADSQPMLSTLFGRTARWTVSLVAVVATVLVGTAIPASAAASGTVKTSGTALSVRRAPSLKATVVGSVANGTQISIDCQQTGSLVTGGTYEDTYTWDYVPSLGGYVSDAYIYTGSNGRIAPDCGVGTGSAQCNPGDCAAEARFVPGDGSMVVYDKLGDGHSAVVQYWLRGGVGPLTVWNPNGTGTSVTQKIGVAAGDWVFYRVCVGEHGTRTVDTRSCSAGLTDYR
;
A
#
# COMPACT_ATOMS: atom_id res chain seq x y z
N MET A 1 -61.85 -63.34 45.28
CA MET A 1 -63.12 -63.30 44.51
C MET A 1 -62.76 -63.42 43.03
N TYR A 2 -63.47 -64.32 42.34
CA TYR A 2 -63.49 -64.64 40.91
C TYR A 2 -63.08 -63.46 39.99
N GLY A 3 -62.26 -63.57 38.93
CA GLY A 3 -62.04 -64.68 37.98
C GLY A 3 -62.73 -64.33 36.64
N GLY A 4 -61.97 -64.15 35.54
CA GLY A 4 -62.54 -63.78 34.24
C GLY A 4 -61.57 -63.79 33.03
N VAL A 5 -61.30 -65.02 32.52
CA VAL A 5 -61.16 -65.51 31.10
C VAL A 5 -60.63 -64.57 29.99
N ALA A 6 -59.51 -64.93 29.31
CA ALA A 6 -59.39 -65.67 28.02
C ALA A 6 -59.78 -64.80 26.81
N ASP A 7 -59.17 -64.80 25.63
CA ASP A 7 -58.52 -65.82 24.78
C ASP A 7 -57.85 -64.97 23.65
N SER A 8 -56.70 -65.27 23.06
CA SER A 8 -56.66 -66.18 21.91
C SER A 8 -55.33 -66.09 21.14
N GLN A 9 -55.03 -67.23 20.51
CA GLN A 9 -54.23 -67.49 19.31
C GLN A 9 -52.85 -68.17 19.48
N PRO A 10 -52.51 -69.11 18.56
CA PRO A 10 -51.67 -70.26 18.86
C PRO A 10 -50.21 -70.14 18.43
N MET A 11 -49.48 -71.14 18.91
CA MET A 11 -48.05 -71.40 18.79
C MET A 11 -47.65 -71.90 17.40
N LEU A 12 -46.46 -71.50 16.94
CA LEU A 12 -45.64 -72.22 15.95
C LEU A 12 -44.17 -71.83 16.21
N SER A 13 -43.50 -72.50 17.15
CA SER A 13 -42.57 -73.62 16.97
C SER A 13 -41.34 -73.36 16.08
N THR A 14 -40.16 -73.40 16.74
CA THR A 14 -38.87 -73.98 16.27
C THR A 14 -38.22 -73.37 15.02
N LEU A 15 -36.92 -73.10 14.90
CA LEU A 15 -35.65 -73.26 15.66
C LEU A 15 -34.77 -72.10 15.16
N PHE A 16 -33.73 -71.68 15.86
CA PHE A 16 -32.31 -71.84 15.49
C PHE A 16 -31.63 -70.71 16.31
N GLY A 17 -30.71 -70.97 17.22
CA GLY A 17 -29.44 -71.60 16.95
C GLY A 17 -28.35 -70.53 16.75
N ARG A 18 -27.90 -69.96 17.88
CA ARG A 18 -26.53 -69.46 18.17
C ARG A 18 -25.91 -68.45 17.18
N THR A 19 -25.54 -67.27 17.69
CA THR A 19 -24.14 -66.77 17.71
C THR A 19 -24.05 -65.38 18.36
N ALA A 20 -23.13 -65.24 19.30
CA ALA A 20 -22.80 -64.01 19.98
C ALA A 20 -22.18 -62.99 19.00
N ARG A 21 -22.64 -61.74 19.03
CA ARG A 21 -22.01 -60.62 18.34
C ARG A 21 -21.43 -59.64 19.35
N TRP A 22 -20.11 -59.67 19.44
CA TRP A 22 -19.26 -58.65 20.05
C TRP A 22 -19.52 -57.31 19.36
N THR A 23 -19.96 -56.30 20.11
CA THR A 23 -20.00 -54.92 19.62
C THR A 23 -18.60 -54.33 19.68
N VAL A 24 -17.90 -54.27 18.54
CA VAL A 24 -16.67 -53.50 18.38
C VAL A 24 -17.08 -52.05 18.10
N SER A 25 -16.80 -51.15 19.04
CA SER A 25 -16.97 -49.71 18.86
C SER A 25 -15.89 -49.18 17.92
N LEU A 26 -16.28 -48.68 16.75
CA LEU A 26 -15.41 -47.92 15.85
C LEU A 26 -15.19 -46.51 16.43
N VAL A 27 -13.98 -46.24 16.90
CA VAL A 27 -13.51 -44.87 17.16
C VAL A 27 -13.06 -44.29 15.82
N ALA A 28 -13.85 -43.37 15.25
CA ALA A 28 -13.46 -42.62 14.06
C ALA A 28 -12.42 -41.55 14.45
N VAL A 29 -11.16 -41.77 14.10
CA VAL A 29 -10.12 -40.74 14.18
C VAL A 29 -10.33 -39.76 13.02
N VAL A 30 -10.85 -38.57 13.31
CA VAL A 30 -10.93 -37.47 12.35
C VAL A 30 -9.56 -36.83 12.27
N ALA A 31 -8.77 -37.18 11.25
CA ALA A 31 -7.55 -36.47 10.91
C ALA A 31 -7.92 -35.14 10.23
N THR A 32 -7.78 -34.03 10.94
CA THR A 32 -7.90 -32.69 10.37
C THR A 32 -6.73 -32.44 9.42
N VAL A 33 -6.99 -32.52 8.13
CA VAL A 33 -6.05 -32.06 7.09
C VAL A 33 -6.00 -30.54 7.15
N LEU A 34 -4.95 -29.98 7.73
CA LEU A 34 -4.61 -28.56 7.59
C LEU A 34 -4.15 -28.34 6.15
N VAL A 35 -5.07 -27.96 5.26
CA VAL A 35 -4.71 -27.44 3.94
C VAL A 35 -4.12 -26.06 4.15
N GLY A 36 -2.80 -25.99 4.34
CA GLY A 36 -2.06 -24.74 4.29
C GLY A 36 -2.11 -24.19 2.88
N THR A 37 -2.93 -23.18 2.64
CA THR A 37 -2.87 -22.42 1.38
C THR A 37 -1.58 -21.62 1.40
N ALA A 38 -0.57 -22.08 0.67
CA ALA A 38 0.58 -21.24 0.36
C ALA A 38 0.07 -20.03 -0.45
N ILE A 39 0.08 -18.85 0.17
CA ILE A 39 -0.17 -17.61 -0.56
C ILE A 39 1.01 -17.46 -1.52
N PRO A 40 0.80 -17.38 -2.85
CA PRO A 40 1.90 -17.15 -3.75
C PRO A 40 2.59 -15.86 -3.35
N ALA A 41 3.89 -15.93 -3.06
CA ALA A 41 4.71 -14.74 -2.96
C ALA A 41 4.77 -14.14 -4.36
N SER A 42 4.08 -13.01 -4.57
CA SER A 42 4.26 -12.21 -5.78
C SER A 42 5.74 -11.91 -5.91
N ALA A 43 6.37 -12.35 -7.00
CA ALA A 43 7.74 -11.97 -7.27
C ALA A 43 7.83 -10.44 -7.27
N ALA A 44 8.80 -9.89 -6.55
CA ALA A 44 9.02 -8.45 -6.54
C ALA A 44 9.22 -7.98 -7.98
N ALA A 45 8.43 -6.99 -8.39
CA ALA A 45 8.57 -6.37 -9.69
C ALA A 45 10.00 -5.83 -9.82
N SER A 46 10.62 -5.94 -11.00
CA SER A 46 11.99 -5.49 -11.20
C SER A 46 12.19 -4.91 -12.58
N GLY A 47 13.21 -4.07 -12.71
CA GLY A 47 13.55 -3.45 -13.97
C GLY A 47 15.04 -3.13 -14.07
N THR A 48 15.50 -2.85 -15.28
CA THR A 48 16.86 -2.37 -15.52
C THR A 48 16.82 -0.92 -15.96
N VAL A 49 17.59 -0.05 -15.31
CA VAL A 49 17.73 1.35 -15.72
C VAL A 49 18.38 1.41 -17.11
N LYS A 50 17.74 2.10 -18.05
CA LYS A 50 18.20 2.32 -19.41
C LYS A 50 18.13 3.82 -19.73
N THR A 51 19.31 4.41 -19.88
CA THR A 51 19.49 5.81 -20.30
C THR A 51 20.54 5.87 -21.40
N SER A 52 20.77 7.05 -21.97
CA SER A 52 21.85 7.33 -22.94
C SER A 52 23.26 7.38 -22.32
N GLY A 53 23.43 6.89 -21.09
CA GLY A 53 24.72 6.82 -20.38
C GLY A 53 24.76 7.66 -19.10
N THR A 54 23.93 8.71 -19.01
CA THR A 54 23.83 9.55 -17.80
C THR A 54 23.04 8.84 -16.71
N ALA A 55 23.40 9.05 -15.44
CA ALA A 55 22.64 8.52 -14.31
C ALA A 55 21.22 9.10 -14.28
N LEU A 56 20.23 8.23 -14.02
CA LEU A 56 18.84 8.61 -13.87
C LEU A 56 18.61 9.25 -12.50
N SER A 57 17.88 10.36 -12.46
CA SER A 57 17.55 11.02 -11.18
C SER A 57 16.52 10.24 -10.39
N VAL A 58 16.77 10.07 -9.09
CA VAL A 58 15.82 9.54 -8.11
C VAL A 58 15.15 10.72 -7.42
N ARG A 59 13.82 10.74 -7.37
CA ARG A 59 13.03 11.89 -6.91
C ARG A 59 12.18 11.56 -5.69
N ARG A 60 11.95 12.54 -4.82
CA ARG A 60 11.15 12.32 -3.60
C ARG A 60 9.69 11.96 -3.89
N ALA A 61 9.13 12.50 -4.96
CA ALA A 61 7.74 12.34 -5.37
C ALA A 61 7.67 12.09 -6.89
N PRO A 62 6.55 11.56 -7.44
CA PRO A 62 6.41 11.21 -8.86
C PRO A 62 6.21 12.46 -9.73
N SER A 63 7.23 13.31 -9.82
CA SER A 63 7.20 14.55 -10.59
C SER A 63 8.60 14.92 -11.05
N LEU A 64 8.75 15.36 -12.31
CA LEU A 64 10.00 15.93 -12.85
C LEU A 64 10.50 17.17 -12.09
N LYS A 65 9.65 17.78 -11.27
CA LYS A 65 9.94 18.98 -10.49
C LYS A 65 10.24 18.68 -9.02
N ALA A 66 10.00 17.46 -8.57
CA ALA A 66 10.28 17.06 -7.20
C ALA A 66 11.80 17.00 -6.95
N THR A 67 12.17 17.26 -5.70
CA THR A 67 13.55 17.21 -5.20
C THR A 67 14.22 15.91 -5.62
N VAL A 68 15.39 16.04 -6.26
CA VAL A 68 16.28 14.90 -6.54
C VAL A 68 16.92 14.48 -5.23
N VAL A 69 16.66 13.26 -4.80
CA VAL A 69 17.18 12.66 -3.55
C VAL A 69 18.37 11.73 -3.80
N GLY A 70 18.68 11.47 -5.07
CA GLY A 70 19.82 10.67 -5.47
C GLY A 70 19.84 10.45 -6.98
N SER A 71 20.69 9.53 -7.43
CA SER A 71 20.73 9.08 -8.81
C SER A 71 21.06 7.59 -8.87
N VAL A 72 20.70 6.96 -9.98
CA VAL A 72 20.96 5.55 -10.26
C VAL A 72 21.63 5.40 -11.61
N ALA A 73 22.72 4.63 -11.67
CA ALA A 73 23.52 4.49 -12.87
C ALA A 73 22.76 3.69 -13.96
N ASN A 74 23.07 4.00 -15.22
CA ASN A 74 22.61 3.21 -16.36
C ASN A 74 23.02 1.73 -16.21
N GLY A 75 22.14 0.81 -16.59
CA GLY A 75 22.35 -0.63 -16.48
C GLY A 75 22.12 -1.22 -15.09
N THR A 76 21.86 -0.39 -14.07
CA THR A 76 21.56 -0.88 -12.71
C THR A 76 20.23 -1.64 -12.70
N GLN A 77 20.20 -2.80 -12.06
CA GLN A 77 18.96 -3.52 -11.77
C GLN A 77 18.33 -2.97 -10.50
N ILE A 78 17.03 -2.68 -10.56
CA ILE A 78 16.25 -2.12 -9.46
C ILE A 78 15.06 -3.03 -9.12
N SER A 79 14.70 -3.07 -7.84
CA SER A 79 13.45 -3.67 -7.38
C SER A 79 12.40 -2.59 -7.29
N ILE A 80 11.26 -2.81 -7.94
CA ILE A 80 10.13 -1.89 -7.97
C ILE A 80 9.12 -2.41 -6.96
N ASP A 81 8.77 -1.57 -5.99
CA ASP A 81 7.79 -1.93 -4.96
C ASP A 81 6.37 -1.62 -5.42
N CYS A 82 6.20 -0.44 -6.02
CA CYS A 82 4.92 0.07 -6.46
C CYS A 82 5.08 1.07 -7.60
N GLN A 83 3.97 1.34 -8.28
CA GLN A 83 3.86 2.32 -9.35
C GLN A 83 2.86 3.41 -8.99
N GLN A 84 3.13 4.63 -9.44
CA GLN A 84 2.28 5.80 -9.18
C GLN A 84 2.17 6.67 -10.43
N THR A 85 0.98 7.23 -10.65
CA THR A 85 0.78 8.23 -11.69
C THR A 85 1.36 9.57 -11.23
N GLY A 86 2.19 10.18 -12.07
CA GLY A 86 2.92 11.42 -11.77
C GLY A 86 2.89 12.42 -12.92
N SER A 87 3.91 13.28 -13.01
CA SER A 87 4.09 14.14 -14.20
C SER A 87 4.47 13.31 -15.43
N LEU A 88 3.97 13.68 -16.61
CA LEU A 88 4.39 13.09 -17.88
C LEU A 88 5.89 13.23 -18.08
N VAL A 89 6.55 12.13 -18.44
CA VAL A 89 7.92 12.13 -18.93
C VAL A 89 7.90 11.79 -20.41
N THR A 90 8.49 12.67 -21.22
CA THR A 90 8.61 12.49 -22.66
C THR A 90 10.05 12.35 -23.10
N GLY A 91 10.27 11.68 -24.24
CA GLY A 91 11.61 11.53 -24.82
C GLY A 91 12.54 10.65 -23.98
N GLY A 92 11.97 9.70 -23.23
CA GLY A 92 12.71 8.67 -22.52
C GLY A 92 13.35 7.64 -23.45
N THR A 93 13.90 6.58 -22.87
CA THR A 93 14.40 5.44 -23.67
C THR A 93 13.23 4.60 -24.21
N TYR A 94 12.13 4.57 -23.46
CA TYR A 94 10.88 3.92 -23.80
C TYR A 94 9.78 4.97 -24.06
N GLU A 95 8.53 4.52 -24.14
CA GLU A 95 7.38 5.37 -24.46
C GLU A 95 7.15 6.49 -23.42
N ASP A 96 6.52 7.56 -23.88
CA ASP A 96 6.09 8.66 -23.03
C ASP A 96 5.08 8.13 -21.99
N THR A 97 5.32 8.40 -20.72
CA THR A 97 4.55 7.77 -19.64
C THR A 97 4.33 8.69 -18.45
N TYR A 98 3.17 8.51 -17.80
CA TYR A 98 2.86 9.11 -16.50
C TYR A 98 3.28 8.19 -15.34
N THR A 99 3.81 7.01 -15.63
CA THR A 99 4.17 6.01 -14.61
C THR A 99 5.53 6.33 -13.99
N TRP A 100 5.55 6.27 -12.66
CA TRP A 100 6.75 6.39 -11.83
C TRP A 100 6.87 5.17 -10.93
N ASP A 101 8.07 4.61 -10.87
CA ASP A 101 8.39 3.44 -10.07
C ASP A 101 9.00 3.89 -8.74
N TYR A 102 8.42 3.45 -7.63
CA TYR A 102 9.06 3.61 -6.33
C TYR A 102 10.08 2.49 -6.10
N VAL A 103 11.29 2.89 -5.73
CA VAL A 103 12.42 1.99 -5.50
C VAL A 103 12.88 2.16 -4.06
N PRO A 104 12.48 1.26 -3.13
CA PRO A 104 12.77 1.42 -1.70
C PRO A 104 14.26 1.52 -1.38
N SER A 105 15.11 0.79 -2.10
CA SER A 105 16.57 0.83 -1.93
C SER A 105 17.18 2.19 -2.29
N LEU A 106 16.50 2.98 -3.13
CA LEU A 106 16.88 4.34 -3.49
C LEU A 106 16.11 5.40 -2.67
N GLY A 107 15.11 4.98 -1.90
CA GLY A 107 14.28 5.86 -1.08
C GLY A 107 13.44 6.86 -1.88
N GLY A 108 13.14 6.58 -3.14
CA GLY A 108 12.45 7.52 -4.03
C GLY A 108 12.01 6.90 -5.35
N TYR A 109 11.53 7.78 -6.24
CA TYR A 109 10.94 7.46 -7.51
C TYR A 109 11.90 7.62 -8.68
N VAL A 110 11.79 6.73 -9.66
CA VAL A 110 12.37 6.88 -11.00
C VAL A 110 11.25 6.85 -12.03
N SER A 111 11.45 7.48 -13.19
CA SER A 111 10.44 7.43 -14.25
C SER A 111 10.55 6.13 -15.03
N ASP A 112 9.41 5.47 -15.21
CA ASP A 112 9.27 4.22 -15.97
C ASP A 112 9.71 4.38 -17.45
N ALA A 113 9.71 5.61 -17.98
CA ALA A 113 10.25 5.96 -19.31
C ALA A 113 11.71 5.54 -19.55
N TYR A 114 12.44 5.23 -18.47
CA TYR A 114 13.84 4.82 -18.47
C TYR A 114 14.04 3.42 -17.87
N ILE A 115 12.98 2.66 -17.59
CA ILE A 115 13.09 1.37 -16.93
C ILE A 115 12.66 0.26 -17.88
N TYR A 116 13.57 -0.68 -18.14
CA TYR A 116 13.25 -1.89 -18.86
C TYR A 116 12.65 -2.92 -17.91
N THR A 117 11.34 -3.13 -18.01
CA THR A 117 10.59 -4.12 -17.22
C THR A 117 10.19 -5.35 -18.04
N GLY A 118 10.25 -5.26 -19.37
CA GLY A 118 9.73 -6.28 -20.29
C GLY A 118 8.21 -6.24 -20.49
N SER A 119 7.53 -5.19 -20.00
CA SER A 119 6.08 -4.97 -20.13
C SER A 119 5.79 -3.52 -20.52
N ASN A 120 4.74 -3.29 -21.33
CA ASN A 120 4.23 -1.94 -21.64
C ASN A 120 3.13 -1.48 -20.65
N GLY A 121 2.68 -2.40 -19.78
CA GLY A 121 1.72 -2.10 -18.73
C GLY A 121 2.39 -2.08 -17.36
N ARG A 122 1.62 -1.61 -16.37
CA ARG A 122 2.05 -1.67 -14.97
C ARG A 122 2.41 -3.10 -14.56
N ILE A 123 3.53 -3.22 -13.85
CA ILE A 123 4.06 -4.48 -13.34
C ILE A 123 3.99 -4.58 -11.80
N ALA A 124 3.64 -3.48 -11.14
CA ALA A 124 3.58 -3.36 -9.69
C ALA A 124 2.23 -2.73 -9.26
N PRO A 125 1.77 -2.99 -8.02
CA PRO A 125 0.56 -2.37 -7.49
C PRO A 125 0.69 -0.85 -7.34
N ASP A 126 -0.43 -0.18 -7.05
CA ASP A 126 -0.41 1.23 -6.67
C ASP A 126 0.41 1.46 -5.40
N CYS A 127 1.06 2.62 -5.34
CA CYS A 127 1.88 2.98 -4.19
C CYS A 127 1.09 3.21 -2.91
N GLY A 128 1.68 2.76 -1.81
CA GLY A 128 1.13 3.02 -0.49
C GLY A 128 2.02 2.70 0.72
N VAL A 129 3.34 2.63 0.62
CA VAL A 129 4.17 2.54 1.83
C VAL A 129 5.34 3.53 1.78
N GLY A 130 5.27 4.53 2.66
CA GLY A 130 6.35 5.48 2.91
C GLY A 130 6.77 6.27 1.67
N THR A 131 5.80 6.48 0.78
CA THR A 131 6.01 7.14 -0.49
C THR A 131 5.90 8.66 -0.36
N GLY A 132 6.39 9.41 -1.34
CA GLY A 132 6.37 10.86 -1.31
C GLY A 132 5.33 11.43 -2.25
N SER A 133 4.72 12.55 -1.87
CA SER A 133 3.84 13.36 -2.72
C SER A 133 4.36 14.79 -2.80
N ALA A 134 3.94 15.52 -3.83
CA ALA A 134 4.38 16.89 -4.05
C ALA A 134 3.28 17.76 -4.64
N GLN A 135 3.19 18.98 -4.12
CA GLN A 135 2.44 20.06 -4.71
C GLN A 135 3.35 20.77 -5.70
N CYS A 136 3.06 20.63 -6.99
CA CYS A 136 3.83 21.29 -8.04
C CYS A 136 2.89 22.13 -8.91
N ASN A 137 3.11 23.44 -8.93
CA ASN A 137 2.54 24.35 -9.93
C ASN A 137 3.55 24.42 -11.12
N PRO A 138 3.25 24.99 -12.32
CA PRO A 138 4.01 24.71 -13.55
C PRO A 138 5.50 25.13 -13.56
N GLY A 139 6.04 25.62 -12.45
CA GLY A 139 7.47 25.75 -12.17
C GLY A 139 7.99 24.62 -11.27
N ASP A 140 8.38 24.97 -10.05
CA ASP A 140 8.91 24.05 -9.03
C ASP A 140 7.81 23.57 -8.07
N CYS A 141 8.10 22.51 -7.33
CA CYS A 141 7.21 22.08 -6.26
C CYS A 141 7.35 23.02 -5.06
N ALA A 142 6.26 23.64 -4.61
CA ALA A 142 6.27 24.54 -3.45
C ALA A 142 6.24 23.77 -2.13
N ALA A 143 5.64 22.59 -2.14
CA ALA A 143 5.60 21.70 -0.99
C ALA A 143 5.82 20.24 -1.41
N GLU A 144 6.52 19.50 -0.57
CA GLU A 144 6.66 18.05 -0.68
C GLU A 144 6.35 17.41 0.67
N ALA A 145 5.88 16.16 0.68
CA ALA A 145 5.74 15.42 1.92
C ALA A 145 5.97 13.92 1.75
N ARG A 146 6.30 13.26 2.86
CA ARG A 146 6.48 11.81 2.92
C ARG A 146 5.97 11.28 4.26
N PHE A 147 5.24 10.19 4.24
CA PHE A 147 4.94 9.43 5.44
C PHE A 147 6.12 8.51 5.81
N VAL A 148 6.37 8.33 7.10
CA VAL A 148 7.39 7.44 7.65
C VAL A 148 6.64 6.31 8.37
N PRO A 149 6.50 5.12 7.76
CA PRO A 149 5.70 4.03 8.32
C PRO A 149 6.17 3.60 9.71
N GLY A 150 7.49 3.42 9.91
CA GLY A 150 8.03 2.88 11.16
C GLY A 150 7.53 3.60 12.42
N ASP A 151 7.58 4.94 12.43
CA ASP A 151 7.17 5.75 13.58
C ASP A 151 5.80 6.42 13.43
N GLY A 152 5.17 6.31 12.26
CA GLY A 152 3.88 6.93 11.95
C GLY A 152 3.96 8.46 11.85
N SER A 153 5.11 8.99 11.45
CA SER A 153 5.34 10.42 11.29
C SER A 153 5.09 10.90 9.85
N MET A 154 4.64 12.13 9.71
CA MET A 154 4.59 12.86 8.45
C MET A 154 5.72 13.87 8.41
N VAL A 155 6.51 13.88 7.33
CA VAL A 155 7.53 14.89 7.08
C VAL A 155 7.04 15.83 5.99
N VAL A 156 6.99 17.13 6.28
CA VAL A 156 6.48 18.19 5.39
C VAL A 156 7.60 19.16 5.07
N TYR A 157 7.91 19.32 3.78
CA TYR A 157 8.98 20.16 3.27
C TYR A 157 8.38 21.41 2.62
N ASP A 158 8.91 22.55 2.98
CA ASP A 158 8.64 23.83 2.30
C ASP A 158 9.78 24.08 1.33
N LYS A 159 9.43 24.23 0.04
CA LYS A 159 10.39 24.13 -1.07
C LYS A 159 10.52 25.39 -1.89
N LEU A 160 9.57 26.34 -1.79
CA LEU A 160 9.57 27.54 -2.60
C LEU A 160 9.33 28.78 -1.73
N GLY A 161 10.05 29.86 -2.03
CA GLY A 161 9.92 31.15 -1.34
C GLY A 161 8.75 31.96 -1.87
N ASP A 162 7.56 31.35 -1.94
CA ASP A 162 6.35 31.94 -2.54
C ASP A 162 5.50 32.72 -1.53
N GLY A 163 5.92 32.74 -0.26
CA GLY A 163 5.18 33.37 0.84
C GLY A 163 4.07 32.49 1.42
N HIS A 164 3.88 31.28 0.89
CA HIS A 164 2.98 30.29 1.43
C HIS A 164 3.71 29.29 2.33
N SER A 165 2.96 28.63 3.20
CA SER A 165 3.44 27.51 4.01
C SER A 165 3.13 26.19 3.31
N ALA A 166 4.05 25.23 3.40
CA ALA A 166 3.75 23.86 3.03
C ALA A 166 2.77 23.23 4.02
N VAL A 167 1.76 22.54 3.51
CA VAL A 167 0.76 21.87 4.35
C VAL A 167 0.41 20.50 3.79
N VAL A 168 0.34 19.51 4.68
CA VAL A 168 -0.29 18.23 4.39
C VAL A 168 -1.70 18.24 4.95
N GLN A 169 -2.69 17.92 4.12
CA GLN A 169 -4.01 17.51 4.59
C GLN A 169 -4.10 16.00 4.59
N TYR A 170 -4.53 15.42 5.70
CA TYR A 170 -4.60 13.96 5.84
C TYR A 170 -5.88 13.48 6.53
N TRP A 171 -6.23 12.23 6.25
CA TRP A 171 -7.35 11.50 6.80
C TRP A 171 -6.85 10.17 7.33
N LEU A 172 -7.31 9.82 8.53
CA LEU A 172 -7.01 8.55 9.17
C LEU A 172 -8.15 7.54 8.90
N ARG A 173 -7.88 6.27 9.21
CA ARG A 173 -8.90 5.21 9.22
C ARG A 173 -10.16 5.67 9.97
N GLY A 174 -11.32 5.33 9.42
CA GLY A 174 -12.62 5.74 9.97
C GLY A 174 -13.09 7.14 9.53
N GLY A 175 -12.34 7.83 8.66
CA GLY A 175 -12.76 9.10 8.06
C GLY A 175 -12.42 10.34 8.88
N VAL A 176 -11.56 10.22 9.89
CA VAL A 176 -11.11 11.36 10.70
C VAL A 176 -10.25 12.30 9.85
N GLY A 177 -10.79 13.47 9.48
CA GLY A 177 -10.06 14.52 8.75
C GLY A 177 -10.97 15.53 8.03
N PRO A 178 -10.41 16.50 7.26
CA PRO A 178 -8.97 16.69 7.07
C PRO A 178 -8.30 17.22 8.34
N LEU A 179 -7.31 16.49 8.81
CA LEU A 179 -6.32 16.98 9.77
C LEU A 179 -5.16 17.63 8.99
N THR A 180 -4.34 18.45 9.65
CA THR A 180 -3.24 19.14 9.00
C THR A 180 -1.90 18.98 9.70
N VAL A 181 -0.83 18.94 8.92
CA VAL A 181 0.56 19.16 9.37
C VAL A 181 1.10 20.34 8.56
N TRP A 182 1.55 21.37 9.26
CA TRP A 182 2.06 22.60 8.65
C TRP A 182 3.56 22.68 8.79
N ASN A 183 4.24 23.13 7.74
CA ASN A 183 5.57 23.67 7.83
C ASN A 183 5.55 25.16 7.43
N PRO A 184 5.48 26.07 8.42
CA PRO A 184 5.46 27.51 8.19
C PRO A 184 6.85 28.16 8.30
N ASN A 185 7.92 27.37 8.41
CA ASN A 185 9.25 27.89 8.75
C ASN A 185 10.01 28.43 7.53
N GLY A 186 9.34 28.50 6.37
CA GLY A 186 9.88 29.01 5.12
C GLY A 186 10.71 27.99 4.35
N THR A 187 11.19 28.43 3.20
CA THR A 187 11.82 27.60 2.19
C THR A 187 13.06 26.86 2.68
N GLY A 188 13.18 25.60 2.27
CA GLY A 188 14.31 24.73 2.60
C GLY A 188 14.19 24.06 3.97
N THR A 189 13.14 24.38 4.74
CA THR A 189 12.88 23.75 6.03
C THR A 189 12.02 22.49 5.90
N SER A 190 11.97 21.71 6.99
CA SER A 190 11.06 20.58 7.11
C SER A 190 10.53 20.45 8.53
N VAL A 191 9.26 20.05 8.66
CA VAL A 191 8.64 19.65 9.94
C VAL A 191 8.36 18.15 9.91
N THR A 192 8.72 17.46 10.98
CA THR A 192 8.31 16.07 11.22
C THR A 192 7.31 16.05 12.37
N GLN A 193 6.13 15.49 12.12
CA GLN A 193 5.07 15.39 13.13
C GLN A 193 4.51 13.98 13.18
N LYS A 194 4.40 13.39 14.37
CA LYS A 194 3.64 12.15 14.57
C LYS A 194 2.15 12.43 14.34
N ILE A 195 1.53 11.65 13.45
CA ILE A 195 0.13 11.86 13.03
C ILE A 195 -0.84 10.80 13.56
N GLY A 196 -0.38 9.93 14.47
CA GLY A 196 -1.25 9.02 15.21
C GLY A 196 -1.79 7.84 14.41
N VAL A 197 -1.16 7.46 13.29
CA VAL A 197 -1.51 6.24 12.55
C VAL A 197 -1.07 5.03 13.37
N ALA A 198 -1.98 4.11 13.71
CA ALA A 198 -1.65 2.88 14.42
C ALA A 198 -0.92 1.87 13.51
N ALA A 199 -0.24 0.88 14.09
CA ALA A 199 0.32 -0.22 13.30
C ALA A 199 -0.80 -1.06 12.67
N GLY A 200 -0.70 -1.35 11.37
CA GLY A 200 -1.75 -2.01 10.58
C GLY A 200 -2.85 -1.07 10.06
N ASP A 201 -2.72 0.25 10.28
CA ASP A 201 -3.66 1.26 9.79
C ASP A 201 -3.11 2.02 8.57
N TRP A 202 -3.92 2.93 8.03
CA TRP A 202 -3.59 3.72 6.85
C TRP A 202 -3.83 5.22 7.08
N VAL A 203 -3.14 6.02 6.27
CA VAL A 203 -3.35 7.46 6.13
C VAL A 203 -3.51 7.81 4.66
N PHE A 204 -4.59 8.50 4.33
CA PHE A 204 -4.72 9.17 3.04
C PHE A 204 -4.26 10.61 3.20
N TYR A 205 -3.40 11.12 2.33
CA TYR A 205 -2.93 12.50 2.42
C TYR A 205 -2.67 13.13 1.07
N ARG A 206 -2.73 14.46 1.05
CA ARG A 206 -2.39 15.32 -0.08
C ARG A 206 -1.51 16.48 0.39
N VAL A 207 -0.64 16.94 -0.49
CA VAL A 207 0.28 18.04 -0.23
C VAL A 207 -0.26 19.29 -0.89
N CYS A 208 -0.36 20.38 -0.15
CA CYS A 208 -0.89 21.65 -0.62
C CYS A 208 0.02 22.79 -0.15
N VAL A 209 -0.31 24.01 -0.58
CA VAL A 209 0.16 25.24 0.06
C VAL A 209 -0.98 25.94 0.81
N GLY A 210 -0.65 26.84 1.71
CA GLY A 210 -1.63 27.65 2.42
C GLY A 210 -1.04 28.72 3.32
N GLU A 211 -1.92 29.44 4.00
CA GLU A 211 -1.58 30.52 4.91
C GLU A 211 -1.62 30.04 6.37
N HIS A 212 -0.47 29.79 6.97
CA HIS A 212 -0.41 29.25 8.34
C HIS A 212 -0.99 30.21 9.39
N GLY A 213 -0.79 31.53 9.23
CA GLY A 213 -1.30 32.53 10.19
C GLY A 213 -2.82 32.51 10.32
N THR A 214 -3.54 32.39 9.20
CA THR A 214 -5.02 32.26 9.18
C THR A 214 -5.50 30.80 9.23
N ARG A 215 -4.57 29.84 9.16
CA ARG A 215 -4.84 28.40 9.03
C ARG A 215 -5.70 28.05 7.81
N THR A 216 -5.50 28.78 6.71
CA THR A 216 -6.25 28.57 5.47
C THR A 216 -5.44 27.73 4.49
N VAL A 217 -5.92 26.54 4.13
CA VAL A 217 -5.31 25.72 3.08
C VAL A 217 -5.87 26.13 1.71
N ASP A 218 -5.02 26.36 0.72
CA ASP A 218 -5.50 26.47 -0.66
C ASP A 218 -5.78 25.08 -1.23
N THR A 219 -7.03 24.66 -1.14
CA THR A 219 -7.45 23.32 -1.59
C THR A 219 -7.32 23.10 -3.10
N ARG A 220 -7.20 24.17 -3.90
CA ARG A 220 -6.98 24.08 -5.35
C ARG A 220 -5.53 23.80 -5.70
N SER A 221 -4.61 24.13 -4.80
CA SER A 221 -3.19 23.85 -4.98
C SER A 221 -2.86 22.38 -4.79
N CYS A 222 -3.68 21.64 -4.03
CA CYS A 222 -3.33 20.32 -3.54
C CYS A 222 -2.96 19.32 -4.65
N SER A 223 -1.92 18.54 -4.39
CA SER A 223 -1.52 17.39 -5.17
C SER A 223 -2.65 16.36 -5.28
N ALA A 224 -2.48 15.40 -6.19
CA ALA A 224 -3.19 14.14 -6.07
C ALA A 224 -2.91 13.53 -4.68
N GLY A 225 -3.95 12.98 -4.06
CA GLY A 225 -3.80 12.29 -2.79
C GLY A 225 -3.28 10.87 -2.98
N LEU A 226 -2.59 10.36 -1.96
CA LEU A 226 -2.13 8.98 -1.91
C LEU A 226 -2.41 8.38 -0.54
N THR A 227 -2.54 7.06 -0.47
CA THR A 227 -2.78 6.32 0.76
C THR A 227 -1.52 5.56 1.14
N ASP A 228 -0.92 5.89 2.29
CA ASP A 228 0.19 5.13 2.85
C ASP A 228 -0.27 4.26 4.04
N TYR A 229 0.40 3.12 4.24
CA TYR A 229 0.15 2.15 5.31
C TYR A 229 1.28 2.16 6.34
N ARG A 230 0.91 1.86 7.58
CA ARG A 230 1.82 1.64 8.71
C ARG A 230 1.81 0.20 9.18
#